data_AF-A0A4R8TAY6-F1
#
_entry.id   AF-A0A4R8TAY6-F1
#
_cell.length_a   1.000
_cell.length_b   1.000
_cell.length_c   1.000
_cell.angle_alpha   90.00
_cell.angle_beta   90.00
_cell.angle_gamma   90.00
#
_symmetry.space_group_name_H-M   'P 1'
#
loop_
_entity.id
_entity.type
_entity.pdbx_description
1 polymer ?
#
loop_
_entity_poly.entity_id
_entity_poly.type
_entity_poly.pdbx_seq_one_letter_code
_entity_poly.pdbx_strand_id
1 'polypeptide(L)'
;MWLSSSSTQRVDLLLIFLLIFTLRSVAAHTLGISLDGGARSDAKRVVYSVKLSFDQDTETLFNDAQLYGLARLAFQEMQGKFQRDKIQLSYRPSMVGVMAMGKVVYISSSLKGDSFIYTHADTRLKPSLTTALQRCQTSLQDSPLLSSDRSHRVRASCSEVLAVQQSYLDDDVPKDQKVTAHAPRVAAFGRTGRIGPVRAQHPCEGDDEGPDGGFVTWGCRQFMNEEGIKTPKRPEDADINLPSPFPTFTSRQISVACPEPKSHKL
;
A
#
# COMPACT_ATOMS: atom_id res chain seq x y z
N MET A 1 60.15 -44.75 29.11
CA MET A 1 59.20 -43.61 29.23
C MET A 1 58.85 -43.23 27.79
N TRP A 2 57.72 -43.64 27.20
CA TRP A 2 56.36 -43.08 27.33
C TRP A 2 56.41 -41.54 27.29
N LEU A 3 55.88 -40.82 26.30
CA LEU A 3 54.47 -40.75 25.88
C LEU A 3 54.28 -40.36 24.40
N SER A 4 53.24 -40.92 23.80
CA SER A 4 52.52 -40.42 22.63
C SER A 4 51.46 -39.38 23.04
N SER A 5 51.15 -38.40 22.19
CA SER A 5 49.84 -37.70 22.05
C SER A 5 49.95 -36.70 20.89
N SER A 6 49.28 -36.91 19.74
CA SER A 6 47.95 -36.39 19.36
C SER A 6 47.84 -34.86 19.50
N SER A 7 47.33 -34.07 18.56
CA SER A 7 46.15 -34.24 17.72
C SER A 7 46.19 -33.19 16.61
N THR A 8 46.08 -33.61 15.36
CA THR A 8 45.92 -32.75 14.18
C THR A 8 44.55 -32.08 14.25
N GLN A 9 44.49 -30.80 14.64
CA GLN A 9 43.29 -29.97 14.44
C GLN A 9 43.12 -29.68 12.95
N ARG A 10 42.57 -30.63 12.19
CA ARG A 10 41.90 -30.31 10.93
C ARG A 10 40.46 -29.96 11.28
N VAL A 11 40.24 -28.69 11.59
CA VAL A 11 38.88 -28.13 11.66
C VAL A 11 38.35 -28.17 10.22
N ASP A 12 37.33 -29.00 9.99
CA ASP A 12 36.68 -29.18 8.70
C ASP A 12 36.11 -27.85 8.18
N LEU A 13 36.87 -27.18 7.29
CA LEU A 13 36.43 -26.01 6.53
C LEU A 13 35.11 -26.27 5.78
N LEU A 14 34.81 -27.52 5.46
CA LEU A 14 33.57 -27.96 4.81
C LEU A 14 32.33 -27.74 5.70
N LEU A 15 32.43 -27.93 7.03
CA LEU A 15 31.31 -27.69 7.94
C LEU A 15 31.04 -26.19 8.14
N ILE A 16 32.09 -25.37 8.12
CA ILE A 16 31.96 -23.90 8.15
C ILE A 16 31.35 -23.38 6.84
N PHE A 17 31.74 -23.93 5.68
CA PHE A 17 31.13 -23.58 4.40
C PHE A 17 29.66 -23.99 4.30
N LEU A 18 29.27 -25.15 4.85
CA LEU A 18 27.87 -25.58 4.94
C LEU A 18 27.05 -24.69 5.87
N LEU A 19 27.60 -24.26 7.01
CA LEU A 19 26.93 -23.31 7.92
C LEU A 19 26.76 -21.91 7.29
N ILE A 20 27.75 -21.43 6.55
CA ILE A 20 27.68 -20.15 5.82
C ILE A 20 26.69 -20.22 4.64
N PHE A 21 26.54 -21.38 4.00
CA PHE A 21 25.51 -21.56 2.96
C PHE A 21 24.08 -21.63 3.51
N THR A 22 23.87 -22.18 4.71
CA THR A 22 22.54 -22.17 5.35
C THR A 22 22.11 -20.80 5.89
N LEU A 23 23.02 -19.84 6.03
CA LEU A 23 22.72 -18.47 6.44
C LEU A 23 22.35 -17.54 5.27
N ARG A 24 22.38 -18.03 4.03
CA ARG A 24 21.99 -17.26 2.83
C ARG A 24 20.58 -17.59 2.36
N SER A 25 19.54 -17.15 3.08
CA SER A 25 18.18 -17.04 2.50
C SER A 25 17.19 -16.18 3.31
N VAL A 26 17.64 -15.28 4.18
CA VAL A 26 16.81 -14.11 4.52
C VAL A 26 17.29 -12.95 3.66
N ALA A 27 17.19 -13.12 2.34
CA ALA A 27 17.18 -11.95 1.47
C ALA A 27 16.00 -11.10 1.95
N ALA A 28 16.28 -9.90 2.46
CA ALA A 28 15.25 -8.91 2.67
C ALA A 28 14.61 -8.66 1.30
N HIS A 29 13.43 -9.23 1.07
CA HIS A 29 12.73 -9.08 -0.20
C HIS A 29 12.33 -7.60 -0.31
N THR A 30 12.98 -6.85 -1.22
CA THR A 30 12.59 -5.47 -1.49
C THR A 30 11.50 -5.48 -2.54
N LEU A 31 10.34 -4.94 -2.20
CA LEU A 31 9.21 -4.80 -3.10
C LEU A 31 9.46 -3.71 -4.14
N GLY A 32 10.41 -2.80 -3.89
CA GLY A 32 10.78 -1.73 -4.81
C GLY A 32 9.86 -0.52 -4.72
N ILE A 33 9.21 -0.32 -3.56
CA ILE A 33 8.35 0.85 -3.35
C ILE A 33 9.19 2.14 -3.43
N SER A 34 8.79 3.10 -4.25
CA SER A 34 9.56 4.33 -4.49
C SER A 34 8.69 5.57 -4.37
N LEU A 35 9.32 6.71 -4.04
CA LEU A 35 8.66 8.00 -4.01
C LEU A 35 8.13 8.35 -5.41
N ASP A 36 6.86 8.73 -5.51
CA ASP A 36 6.24 9.17 -6.76
C ASP A 36 6.78 10.55 -7.15
N GLY A 37 7.73 10.54 -8.08
CA GLY A 37 8.37 11.76 -8.58
C GLY A 37 7.38 12.70 -9.27
N GLY A 38 6.41 12.15 -10.01
CA GLY A 38 5.39 12.93 -10.72
C GLY A 38 4.46 13.66 -9.75
N ALA A 39 3.97 12.96 -8.73
CA ALA A 39 3.17 13.57 -7.67
C ALA A 39 3.96 14.64 -6.89
N ARG A 40 5.26 14.40 -6.67
CA ARG A 40 6.14 15.31 -5.95
C ARG A 40 6.44 16.59 -6.72
N SER A 41 6.69 16.50 -8.02
CA SER A 41 6.96 17.67 -8.87
C SER A 41 5.72 18.51 -9.14
N ASP A 42 4.57 17.86 -9.38
CA ASP A 42 3.31 18.52 -9.72
C ASP A 42 2.79 19.39 -8.57
N ALA A 43 2.70 18.81 -7.37
CA ALA A 43 1.97 19.46 -6.28
C ALA A 43 2.61 19.27 -4.90
N LYS A 44 3.93 19.04 -4.85
CA LYS A 44 4.69 18.77 -3.62
C LYS A 44 4.15 17.59 -2.81
N ARG A 45 3.37 16.70 -3.45
CA ARG A 45 2.77 15.54 -2.79
C ARG A 45 3.85 14.52 -2.42
N VAL A 46 3.71 13.89 -1.27
CA VAL A 46 4.57 12.78 -0.84
C VAL A 46 3.70 11.54 -0.78
N VAL A 47 3.99 10.62 -1.68
CA VAL A 47 3.35 9.32 -1.80
C VAL A 47 4.35 8.34 -2.39
N TYR A 48 4.35 7.14 -1.86
CA TYR A 48 5.16 6.04 -2.32
C TYR A 48 4.26 5.03 -3.01
N SER A 49 4.67 4.53 -4.17
CA SER A 49 3.88 3.58 -4.93
C SER A 49 4.73 2.52 -5.62
N VAL A 50 4.14 1.36 -5.88
CA VAL A 50 4.69 0.31 -6.74
C VAL A 50 3.57 -0.65 -7.17
N LYS A 51 3.68 -1.13 -8.40
CA LYS A 51 2.98 -2.30 -8.91
C LYS A 51 3.93 -3.49 -8.89
N LEU A 52 3.47 -4.60 -8.32
CA LEU A 52 4.11 -5.91 -8.44
C LEU A 52 3.31 -6.74 -9.45
N SER A 53 4.00 -7.42 -10.36
CA SER A 53 3.37 -8.34 -11.32
C SER A 53 3.92 -9.73 -11.11
N PHE A 54 3.01 -10.71 -11.07
CA PHE A 54 3.31 -12.11 -10.79
C PHE A 54 2.90 -12.99 -11.99
N ASP A 55 3.44 -14.20 -12.06
CA ASP A 55 3.05 -15.17 -13.10
C ASP A 55 1.74 -15.90 -12.77
N GLN A 56 1.37 -15.94 -11.48
CA GLN A 56 0.18 -16.60 -10.93
C GLN A 56 -0.79 -15.57 -10.34
N ASP A 57 -2.05 -15.97 -10.21
CA ASP A 57 -3.06 -15.14 -9.56
C ASP A 57 -2.75 -14.96 -8.08
N THR A 58 -2.94 -13.73 -7.62
CA THR A 58 -2.68 -13.29 -6.24
C THR A 58 -3.59 -13.99 -5.22
N GLU A 59 -4.76 -14.49 -5.64
CA GLU A 59 -5.62 -15.36 -4.82
C GLU A 59 -4.97 -16.71 -4.51
N THR A 60 -4.15 -17.24 -5.41
CA THR A 60 -3.38 -18.47 -5.19
C THR A 60 -2.12 -18.18 -4.37
N LEU A 61 -1.48 -17.04 -4.60
CA LEU A 61 -0.20 -16.70 -3.97
C LEU A 61 -0.31 -16.20 -2.53
N PHE A 62 -1.41 -15.51 -2.20
CA PHE A 62 -1.55 -14.82 -0.92
C PHE A 62 -2.92 -15.07 -0.29
N ASN A 63 -2.90 -15.63 0.92
CA ASN A 63 -4.04 -15.52 1.82
C ASN A 63 -4.15 -14.10 2.41
N ASP A 64 -5.25 -13.86 3.11
CA ASP A 64 -5.56 -12.54 3.66
C ASP A 64 -4.53 -12.03 4.67
N ALA A 65 -4.04 -12.88 5.58
CA ALA A 65 -3.00 -12.51 6.54
C ALA A 65 -1.67 -12.18 5.83
N GLN A 66 -1.36 -12.86 4.73
CA GLN A 66 -0.19 -12.60 3.90
C GLN A 66 -0.28 -11.27 3.15
N LEU A 67 -1.49 -10.81 2.78
CA LEU A 67 -1.67 -9.45 2.22
C LEU A 67 -1.31 -8.37 3.27
N TYR A 68 -1.68 -8.58 4.53
CA TYR A 68 -1.20 -7.72 5.63
C TYR A 68 0.31 -7.82 5.82
N GLY A 69 0.90 -8.99 5.60
CA GLY A 69 2.35 -9.19 5.58
C GLY A 69 3.04 -8.36 4.51
N LEU A 70 2.50 -8.35 3.29
CA LEU A 70 2.97 -7.50 2.20
C LEU A 70 2.87 -6.01 2.56
N ALA A 71 1.75 -5.59 3.15
CA ALA A 71 1.56 -4.21 3.59
C ALA A 71 2.58 -3.81 4.67
N ARG A 72 2.87 -4.70 5.62
CA ARG A 72 3.91 -4.51 6.64
C ARG A 72 5.30 -4.37 6.01
N LEU A 73 5.65 -5.26 5.10
CA LEU A 73 6.94 -5.23 4.41
C LEU A 73 7.12 -3.92 3.62
N ALA A 74 6.10 -3.53 2.85
CA ALA A 74 6.10 -2.26 2.11
C ALA A 74 6.20 -1.04 3.04
N PHE A 75 5.48 -1.05 4.17
CA PHE A 75 5.55 0.02 5.17
C PHE A 75 6.95 0.15 5.77
N GLN A 76 7.61 -0.97 6.11
CA GLN A 76 8.99 -0.97 6.60
C GLN A 76 9.96 -0.44 5.54
N GLU A 77 9.81 -0.90 4.30
CA GLU A 77 10.66 -0.48 3.18
C GLU A 77 10.51 1.03 2.89
N MET A 78 9.28 1.56 2.91
CA MET A 78 9.00 2.99 2.79
C MET A 78 9.66 3.79 3.91
N GLN A 79 9.49 3.39 5.17
CA GLN A 79 10.09 4.11 6.30
C GLN A 79 11.61 4.18 6.21
N GLY A 80 12.25 3.09 5.75
CA GLY A 80 13.69 3.03 5.52
C GLY A 80 14.18 3.98 4.41
N LYS A 81 13.29 4.55 3.59
CA LYS A 81 13.65 5.49 2.51
C LYS A 81 13.52 6.96 2.89
N PHE A 82 12.78 7.32 3.94
CA PHE A 82 12.49 8.72 4.27
C PHE A 82 13.72 9.64 4.40
N GLN A 83 14.83 9.14 4.95
CA GLN A 83 16.06 9.92 5.08
C GLN A 83 16.72 10.16 3.71
N ARG A 84 16.84 9.10 2.89
CA ARG A 84 17.43 9.19 1.54
C ARG A 84 16.62 10.11 0.64
N ASP A 85 15.30 10.04 0.77
CA ASP A 85 14.36 10.84 -0.03
C ASP A 85 14.11 12.23 0.57
N LYS A 86 14.82 12.58 1.66
CA LYS A 86 14.75 13.90 2.34
C LYS A 86 13.33 14.30 2.75
N ILE A 87 12.53 13.34 3.24
CA ILE A 87 11.16 13.57 3.68
C ILE A 87 11.14 14.08 5.13
N GLN A 88 10.69 15.33 5.27
CA GLN A 88 10.47 15.97 6.58
C GLN A 88 9.45 15.18 7.41
N LEU A 89 9.62 15.17 8.73
CA LEU A 89 8.79 14.38 9.65
C LEU A 89 7.28 14.65 9.49
N SER A 90 6.89 15.91 9.29
CA SER A 90 5.49 16.33 9.08
C SER A 90 4.88 15.81 7.76
N TYR A 91 5.71 15.50 6.77
CA TYR A 91 5.32 15.01 5.44
C TYR A 91 5.50 13.51 5.27
N ARG A 92 5.91 12.77 6.30
CA ARG A 92 6.03 11.31 6.23
C ARG A 92 4.64 10.66 6.16
N PRO A 93 4.35 9.87 5.11
CA PRO A 93 3.18 9.00 5.10
C PRO A 93 3.20 8.06 6.32
N SER A 94 2.02 7.80 6.89
CA SER A 94 1.89 6.96 8.10
C SER A 94 1.22 5.62 7.83
N MET A 95 0.72 5.39 6.62
CA MET A 95 0.00 4.19 6.21
C MET A 95 0.51 3.68 4.88
N VAL A 96 0.43 2.36 4.68
CA VAL A 96 0.55 1.69 3.38
C VAL A 96 -0.63 0.74 3.19
N GLY A 97 -1.15 0.72 1.97
CA GLY A 97 -2.25 -0.08 1.51
C GLY A 97 -1.79 -0.93 0.34
N VAL A 98 -2.27 -2.16 0.31
CA VAL A 98 -1.95 -3.19 -0.67
C VAL A 98 -3.25 -3.67 -1.26
N MET A 99 -3.40 -3.55 -2.58
CA MET A 99 -4.53 -4.07 -3.34
C MET A 99 -4.07 -5.20 -4.25
N ALA A 100 -4.55 -6.41 -4.01
CA ALA A 100 -4.32 -7.58 -4.85
C ALA A 100 -5.48 -7.77 -5.83
N MET A 101 -5.16 -7.96 -7.12
CA MET A 101 -6.14 -8.10 -8.19
C MET A 101 -5.55 -8.93 -9.34
N GLY A 102 -6.17 -10.07 -9.68
CA GLY A 102 -5.64 -10.98 -10.70
C GLY A 102 -4.17 -11.33 -10.40
N LYS A 103 -3.27 -11.09 -11.35
CA LYS A 103 -1.83 -11.33 -11.22
C LYS A 103 -1.00 -10.14 -10.75
N VAL A 104 -1.63 -9.08 -10.25
CA VAL A 104 -0.95 -7.85 -9.85
C VAL A 104 -1.27 -7.44 -8.42
N VAL A 105 -0.32 -6.75 -7.79
CA VAL A 105 -0.49 -6.09 -6.51
C VAL A 105 -0.10 -4.62 -6.65
N TYR A 106 -1.03 -3.71 -6.37
CA TYR A 106 -0.76 -2.28 -6.26
C TYR A 106 -0.53 -1.92 -4.81
N ILE A 107 0.55 -1.20 -4.55
CA ILE A 107 0.94 -0.77 -3.22
C ILE A 107 1.03 0.74 -3.22
N SER A 108 0.37 1.41 -2.28
CA SER A 108 0.49 2.85 -2.09
C SER A 108 0.64 3.22 -0.64
N SER A 109 1.46 4.22 -0.34
CA SER A 109 1.35 4.93 0.94
C SER A 109 0.14 5.85 0.97
N SER A 110 -0.23 6.31 2.16
CA SER A 110 -1.10 7.49 2.30
C SER A 110 -0.45 8.72 1.68
N LEU A 111 -1.25 9.67 1.19
CA LEU A 111 -0.77 10.94 0.66
C LEU A 111 -0.49 11.96 1.79
N LYS A 112 0.60 12.72 1.65
CA LYS A 112 0.86 13.98 2.38
C LYS A 112 1.10 15.12 1.39
N GLY A 113 0.74 16.35 1.75
CA GLY A 113 0.93 17.53 0.90
C GLY A 113 -0.30 18.41 0.77
N ASP A 114 -0.21 19.39 -0.13
CA ASP A 114 -1.11 20.54 -0.19
C ASP A 114 -2.36 20.33 -1.06
N SER A 115 -2.39 19.30 -1.91
CA SER A 115 -3.54 18.98 -2.75
C SER A 115 -3.81 17.48 -2.83
N PHE A 116 -5.09 17.15 -2.80
CA PHE A 116 -5.61 15.80 -2.67
C PHE A 116 -6.22 15.33 -3.99
N ILE A 117 -6.45 14.03 -4.17
CA ILE A 117 -7.01 13.45 -5.40
C ILE A 117 -8.29 14.20 -5.85
N TYR A 118 -9.11 14.62 -4.89
CA TYR A 118 -10.35 15.35 -5.12
C TYR A 118 -10.22 16.68 -5.87
N THR A 119 -9.11 17.40 -5.73
CA THR A 119 -9.02 18.76 -6.29
C THR A 119 -8.65 18.77 -7.77
N HIS A 120 -8.32 17.61 -8.35
CA HIS A 120 -7.83 17.49 -9.73
C HIS A 120 -8.43 16.24 -10.37
N ALA A 121 -9.77 16.16 -10.42
CA ALA A 121 -10.47 15.07 -11.07
C ALA A 121 -10.15 15.07 -12.58
N ASP A 122 -9.10 14.35 -12.96
CA ASP A 122 -8.77 14.08 -14.35
C ASP A 122 -9.89 13.21 -14.95
N THR A 123 -10.27 13.53 -16.17
CA THR A 123 -11.12 12.72 -17.06
C THR A 123 -10.72 11.25 -17.22
N ARG A 124 -9.48 10.87 -16.88
CA ARG A 124 -9.00 9.48 -16.84
C ARG A 124 -9.36 8.72 -15.57
N LEU A 125 -9.67 9.42 -14.48
CA LEU A 125 -10.30 8.78 -13.34
C LEU A 125 -11.67 8.28 -13.81
N LYS A 126 -11.95 6.99 -13.62
CA LYS A 126 -13.23 6.42 -14.03
C LYS A 126 -14.34 7.29 -13.42
N PRO A 127 -15.39 7.63 -14.20
CA PRO A 127 -16.52 8.37 -13.66
C PRO A 127 -17.05 7.72 -12.39
N SER A 128 -16.99 6.38 -12.23
CA SER A 128 -17.38 5.71 -10.97
C SER A 128 -16.45 6.02 -9.79
N LEU A 129 -15.13 6.02 -9.94
CA LEU A 129 -14.20 6.39 -8.87
C LEU A 129 -14.42 7.85 -8.47
N THR A 130 -14.42 8.77 -9.43
CA THR A 130 -14.67 10.19 -9.17
C THR A 130 -16.07 10.41 -8.60
N THR A 131 -17.09 9.72 -9.09
CA THR A 131 -18.48 9.84 -8.60
C THR A 131 -18.64 9.21 -7.23
N ALA A 132 -18.04 8.06 -6.93
CA ALA A 132 -18.11 7.41 -5.63
C ALA A 132 -17.36 8.23 -4.57
N LEU A 133 -16.18 8.75 -4.94
CA LEU A 133 -15.44 9.70 -4.12
C LEU A 133 -16.23 11.02 -3.95
N GLN A 134 -16.86 11.55 -5.00
CA GLN A 134 -17.69 12.76 -4.93
C GLN A 134 -18.97 12.54 -4.13
N ARG A 135 -19.62 11.37 -4.23
CA ARG A 135 -20.76 10.94 -3.41
C ARG A 135 -20.36 10.82 -1.95
N CYS A 136 -19.19 10.27 -1.66
CA CYS A 136 -18.60 10.27 -0.32
C CYS A 136 -18.47 11.71 0.20
N GLN A 137 -17.93 12.63 -0.60
CA GLN A 137 -17.80 14.03 -0.21
C GLN A 137 -19.15 14.77 -0.09
N THR A 138 -20.13 14.45 -0.94
CA THR A 138 -21.46 15.09 -0.96
C THR A 138 -22.35 14.57 0.17
N SER A 139 -22.39 13.26 0.42
CA SER A 139 -23.14 12.69 1.53
C SER A 139 -22.61 13.12 2.90
N LEU A 140 -21.34 13.50 3.00
CA LEU A 140 -20.79 14.15 4.20
C LEU A 140 -21.31 15.58 4.39
N GLN A 141 -21.56 16.31 3.30
CA GLN A 141 -22.11 17.66 3.31
C GLN A 141 -23.62 17.68 3.58
N ASP A 142 -24.33 16.65 3.15
CA ASP A 142 -25.78 16.49 3.33
C ASP A 142 -26.18 15.94 4.72
N SER A 143 -25.21 15.53 5.54
CA SER A 143 -25.48 15.00 6.88
C SER A 143 -25.85 16.12 7.85
N PRO A 144 -27.06 16.12 8.45
CA PRO A 144 -27.50 17.16 9.39
C PRO A 144 -26.73 17.15 10.72
N LEU A 145 -25.93 16.11 10.98
CA LEU A 145 -25.04 15.99 12.15
C LEU A 145 -23.67 16.65 11.92
N LEU A 146 -23.37 17.08 10.69
CA LEU A 146 -22.09 17.67 10.32
C LEU A 146 -22.32 19.04 9.69
N SER A 147 -21.58 20.05 10.17
CA SER A 147 -21.54 21.36 9.51
C SER A 147 -21.04 21.22 8.06
N SER A 148 -21.69 21.90 7.11
CA SER A 148 -21.46 21.89 5.65
C SER A 148 -20.02 22.11 5.17
N ASP A 149 -19.10 22.52 6.05
CA ASP A 149 -17.67 22.76 5.77
C ASP A 149 -16.75 21.54 6.01
N ARG A 150 -17.26 20.39 6.45
CA ARG A 150 -16.40 19.25 6.81
C ARG A 150 -16.06 18.38 5.59
N SER A 151 -14.87 18.62 5.02
CA SER A 151 -14.22 17.67 4.08
C SER A 151 -13.96 16.33 4.76
N HIS A 152 -14.02 15.20 4.01
CA HIS A 152 -13.62 13.87 4.53
C HIS A 152 -12.31 13.97 5.33
N ARG A 153 -12.22 13.34 6.52
CA ARG A 153 -11.11 13.52 7.50
C ARG A 153 -9.72 13.44 6.87
N VAL A 154 -9.57 12.57 5.87
CA VAL A 154 -8.31 12.35 5.16
C VAL A 154 -8.36 12.77 3.69
N ARG A 155 -9.45 13.40 3.21
CA ARG A 155 -9.57 13.96 1.84
C ARG A 155 -9.10 12.98 0.74
N ALA A 156 -9.48 11.70 0.81
CA ALA A 156 -9.02 10.63 -0.10
C ALA A 156 -7.50 10.38 -0.15
N SER A 157 -6.74 10.81 0.87
CA SER A 157 -5.33 10.41 1.07
C SER A 157 -5.16 8.98 1.58
N CYS A 158 -6.22 8.19 1.70
CA CYS A 158 -6.11 6.80 2.13
C CYS A 158 -5.20 6.05 1.17
N SER A 159 -4.28 5.27 1.74
CA SER A 159 -3.40 4.41 0.98
C SER A 159 -4.15 3.42 0.08
N GLU A 160 -5.29 2.94 0.54
CA GLU A 160 -6.17 1.99 -0.11
C GLU A 160 -6.79 2.58 -1.36
N VAL A 161 -7.37 3.78 -1.24
CA VAL A 161 -7.94 4.54 -2.37
C VAL A 161 -6.87 4.83 -3.41
N LEU A 162 -5.66 5.17 -2.97
CA LEU A 162 -4.53 5.39 -3.87
C LEU A 162 -4.05 4.11 -4.57
N ALA A 163 -4.09 2.97 -3.91
CA ALA A 163 -3.79 1.68 -4.54
C ALA A 163 -4.84 1.34 -5.61
N VAL A 164 -6.12 1.62 -5.35
CA VAL A 164 -7.18 1.52 -6.37
C VAL A 164 -6.93 2.48 -7.52
N GLN A 165 -6.56 3.73 -7.24
CA GLN A 165 -6.25 4.72 -8.27
C GLN A 165 -5.09 4.30 -9.17
N GLN A 166 -4.05 3.63 -8.65
CA GLN A 166 -3.00 3.09 -9.50
C GLN A 166 -3.55 2.13 -10.55
N SER A 167 -4.48 1.24 -10.20
CA SER A 167 -5.09 0.33 -11.19
C SER A 167 -5.85 1.07 -12.28
N TYR A 168 -6.45 2.22 -11.96
CA TYR A 168 -7.13 3.06 -12.93
C TYR A 168 -6.15 3.77 -13.87
N LEU A 169 -4.99 4.18 -13.37
CA LEU A 169 -3.94 4.86 -14.13
C LEU A 169 -2.95 3.90 -14.80
N ASP A 170 -3.07 2.59 -14.55
CA ASP A 170 -2.25 1.59 -15.20
C ASP A 170 -2.79 1.30 -16.60
N ASP A 171 -1.96 1.61 -17.60
CA ASP A 171 -2.25 1.36 -19.02
C ASP A 171 -2.10 -0.12 -19.39
N ASP A 172 -1.41 -0.92 -18.57
CA ASP A 172 -1.24 -2.36 -18.82
C ASP A 172 -2.52 -3.16 -18.48
N VAL A 173 -3.48 -2.55 -17.78
CA VAL A 173 -4.74 -3.21 -17.41
C VAL A 173 -5.81 -2.83 -18.43
N PRO A 174 -6.33 -3.80 -19.21
CA PRO A 174 -7.45 -3.55 -20.12
C PRO A 174 -8.63 -2.91 -19.38
N LYS A 175 -9.32 -1.96 -20.02
CA LYS A 175 -10.37 -1.15 -19.37
C LYS A 175 -11.53 -2.00 -18.80
N ASP A 176 -11.82 -3.13 -19.42
CA ASP A 176 -12.82 -4.13 -19.02
C ASP A 176 -12.34 -5.05 -17.88
N GLN A 177 -11.04 -5.06 -17.57
CA GLN A 177 -10.42 -5.82 -16.49
C GLN A 177 -10.05 -4.98 -15.26
N LYS A 178 -10.40 -3.68 -15.26
CA LYS A 178 -10.19 -2.79 -14.11
C LYS A 178 -11.20 -3.08 -13.00
N VAL A 179 -10.70 -3.34 -11.78
CA VAL A 179 -11.37 -3.49 -10.46
C VAL A 179 -12.57 -4.47 -10.41
N THR A 180 -13.59 -4.30 -11.25
CA THR A 180 -14.82 -5.11 -11.27
C THR A 180 -14.65 -6.55 -11.77
N ALA A 181 -13.57 -6.88 -12.49
CA ALA A 181 -13.40 -8.22 -13.10
C ALA A 181 -12.78 -9.27 -12.17
N HIS A 182 -12.13 -8.87 -11.06
CA HIS A 182 -11.23 -9.76 -10.30
C HIS A 182 -11.40 -9.68 -8.78
N ALA A 183 -12.57 -9.22 -8.29
CA ALA A 183 -12.94 -9.17 -6.86
C ALA A 183 -11.76 -8.79 -5.92
N PRO A 184 -11.12 -7.62 -6.15
CA PRO A 184 -9.85 -7.25 -5.54
C PRO A 184 -9.92 -7.30 -4.01
N ARG A 185 -8.78 -7.63 -3.38
CA ARG A 185 -8.63 -7.65 -1.93
C ARG A 185 -7.69 -6.55 -1.48
N VAL A 186 -8.08 -5.78 -0.47
CA VAL A 186 -7.26 -4.66 0.04
C VAL A 186 -6.90 -4.88 1.51
N ALA A 187 -5.63 -4.74 1.84
CA ALA A 187 -5.11 -4.74 3.21
C ALA A 187 -4.38 -3.42 3.52
N ALA A 188 -4.33 -3.02 4.79
CA ALA A 188 -3.67 -1.80 5.23
C ALA A 188 -2.80 -2.02 6.46
N PHE A 189 -1.63 -1.41 6.50
CA PHE A 189 -0.69 -1.49 7.62
C PHE A 189 -0.06 -0.13 7.88
N GLY A 190 0.09 0.23 9.16
CA GLY A 190 0.80 1.43 9.54
C GLY A 190 0.32 2.01 10.85
N ARG A 191 0.48 3.33 10.97
CA ARG A 191 0.22 4.11 12.16
C ARG A 191 -1.01 5.00 11.98
N THR A 192 -1.98 4.80 12.87
CA THR A 192 -3.10 5.72 13.05
C THR A 192 -2.63 6.97 13.78
N GLY A 193 -2.82 8.15 13.18
CA GLY A 193 -2.37 9.41 13.77
C GLY A 193 -0.83 9.52 13.89
N ARG A 194 -0.36 10.48 14.68
CA ARG A 194 1.10 10.72 14.84
C ARG A 194 1.78 9.73 15.81
N ILE A 195 1.05 9.33 16.86
CA ILE A 195 1.59 8.58 18.01
C ILE A 195 0.93 7.20 18.21
N GLY A 196 0.04 6.77 17.31
CA GLY A 196 -0.61 5.47 17.45
C GLY A 196 0.37 4.29 17.32
N PRO A 197 -0.09 3.07 17.69
CA PRO A 197 0.69 1.86 17.43
C PRO A 197 0.84 1.62 15.92
N VAL A 198 1.99 1.06 15.54
CA VAL A 198 2.23 0.55 14.19
C VAL A 198 1.73 -0.88 14.15
N ARG A 199 0.66 -1.15 13.39
CA ARG A 199 0.00 -2.45 13.32
C ARG A 199 -0.82 -2.61 12.04
N ALA A 200 -1.39 -3.79 11.82
CA ALA A 200 -2.44 -3.96 10.83
C ALA A 200 -3.62 -3.03 11.12
N GLN A 201 -4.26 -2.51 10.08
CA GLN A 201 -5.40 -1.58 10.20
C GLN A 201 -6.59 -2.12 9.42
N HIS A 202 -7.78 -1.68 9.81
CA HIS A 202 -8.98 -1.93 9.02
C HIS A 202 -8.93 -1.08 7.74
N PRO A 203 -8.88 -1.67 6.55
CA PRO A 203 -8.70 -0.91 5.32
C PRO A 203 -9.98 -0.17 4.99
N CYS A 204 -9.95 1.16 4.98
CA CYS A 204 -11.13 1.97 4.70
C CYS A 204 -12.39 1.65 5.55
N GLU A 205 -12.26 0.94 6.67
CA GLU A 205 -13.32 0.78 7.67
C GLU A 205 -12.89 1.57 8.92
N GLY A 206 -13.56 2.69 9.16
CA GLY A 206 -13.68 3.22 10.51
C GLY A 206 -15.05 2.84 11.05
N ASP A 207 -15.18 2.89 12.36
CA ASP A 207 -16.48 3.03 12.99
C ASP A 207 -17.05 4.40 12.56
N ASP A 208 -18.36 4.47 12.34
CA ASP A 208 -19.05 5.72 12.00
C ASP A 208 -18.97 6.76 13.12
N GLU A 209 -18.51 6.34 14.30
CA GLU A 209 -18.26 7.15 15.48
C GLU A 209 -16.76 7.17 15.79
N GLY A 210 -16.07 8.24 15.37
CA GLY A 210 -14.79 8.58 15.97
C GLY A 210 -14.94 8.81 17.48
N PRO A 211 -13.88 8.65 18.29
CA PRO A 211 -13.92 8.78 19.77
C PRO A 211 -14.39 10.16 20.29
N ASP A 212 -14.56 11.14 19.39
CA ASP A 212 -15.03 12.49 19.68
C ASP A 212 -16.39 12.81 19.01
N GLY A 213 -17.17 11.80 18.64
CA GLY A 213 -18.55 11.98 18.15
C GLY A 213 -18.71 12.78 16.85
N GLY A 214 -17.75 12.73 15.91
CA GLY A 214 -17.78 13.67 14.78
C GLY A 214 -16.96 13.39 13.52
N PHE A 215 -16.53 12.15 13.24
CA PHE A 215 -15.79 11.85 12.01
C PHE A 215 -16.36 10.65 11.27
N VAL A 216 -17.16 10.92 10.24
CA VAL A 216 -17.79 9.91 9.38
C VAL A 216 -16.74 9.31 8.43
N THR A 217 -16.58 7.99 8.48
CA THR A 217 -15.76 7.20 7.53
C THR A 217 -16.60 6.48 6.47
N TRP A 218 -17.93 6.63 6.55
CA TRP A 218 -18.95 5.97 5.73
C TRP A 218 -18.62 5.88 4.22
N GLY A 219 -18.11 6.96 3.63
CA GLY A 219 -17.88 6.99 2.19
C GLY A 219 -16.68 6.17 1.70
N CYS A 220 -15.70 5.83 2.56
CA CYS A 220 -14.63 4.90 2.19
C CYS A 220 -15.11 3.45 2.14
N ARG A 221 -15.99 3.04 3.07
CA ARG A 221 -16.60 1.70 3.06
C ARG A 221 -17.57 1.54 1.90
N GLN A 222 -18.42 2.55 1.66
CA GLN A 222 -19.31 2.57 0.50
C GLN A 222 -18.51 2.45 -0.81
N PHE A 223 -17.42 3.21 -0.94
CA PHE A 223 -16.54 3.13 -2.10
C PHE A 223 -16.00 1.71 -2.33
N MET A 224 -15.47 1.05 -1.29
CA MET A 224 -14.98 -0.34 -1.41
C MET A 224 -16.09 -1.28 -1.88
N ASN A 225 -17.31 -1.14 -1.33
CA ASN A 225 -18.46 -1.95 -1.72
C ASN A 225 -18.91 -1.72 -3.17
N GLU A 226 -19.02 -0.46 -3.61
CA GLU A 226 -19.43 -0.11 -4.98
C GLU A 226 -18.42 -0.60 -6.03
N GLU A 227 -17.13 -0.62 -5.67
CA GLU A 227 -16.06 -1.13 -6.52
C GLU A 227 -15.85 -2.65 -6.39
N GLY A 228 -16.65 -3.34 -5.57
CA GLY A 228 -16.57 -4.79 -5.37
C GLY A 228 -15.26 -5.25 -4.71
N ILE A 229 -14.63 -4.36 -3.94
CA ILE A 229 -13.37 -4.59 -3.23
C ILE A 229 -13.67 -5.26 -1.90
N LYS A 230 -13.02 -6.40 -1.65
CA LYS A 230 -13.06 -7.12 -0.38
C LYS A 230 -12.01 -6.56 0.58
N THR A 231 -12.40 -6.32 1.82
CA THR A 231 -11.53 -5.93 2.93
C THR A 231 -11.37 -7.12 3.87
N PRO A 232 -10.24 -7.85 3.82
CA PRO A 232 -10.05 -8.96 4.73
C PRO A 232 -10.07 -8.53 6.20
N LYS A 233 -10.50 -9.43 7.08
CA LYS A 233 -10.49 -9.17 8.51
C LYS A 233 -9.06 -8.91 8.98
N ARG A 234 -8.87 -7.84 9.74
CA ARG A 234 -7.61 -7.50 10.39
C ARG A 234 -7.11 -8.69 11.25
N PRO A 235 -5.92 -9.26 10.97
CA PRO A 235 -5.33 -10.30 11.79
C PRO A 235 -4.73 -9.73 13.07
N GLU A 236 -4.42 -10.60 14.03
CA GLU A 236 -3.52 -10.25 15.13
C GLU A 236 -2.08 -10.13 14.60
N ASP A 237 -1.27 -9.26 15.20
CA ASP A 237 0.07 -8.95 14.68
C ASP A 237 0.99 -10.19 14.63
N ALA A 238 0.78 -11.15 15.52
CA ALA A 238 1.50 -12.43 15.57
C ALA A 238 1.19 -13.34 14.35
N ASP A 239 0.02 -13.18 13.74
CA ASP A 239 -0.43 -14.00 12.62
C ASP A 239 0.00 -13.42 11.27
N ILE A 240 0.57 -12.21 11.26
CA ILE A 240 1.07 -11.56 10.05
C ILE A 240 2.37 -12.22 9.62
N ASN A 241 2.30 -12.94 8.50
CA ASN A 241 3.42 -13.62 7.88
C ASN A 241 3.55 -13.27 6.39
N LEU A 242 4.64 -13.71 5.76
CA LEU A 242 4.83 -13.68 4.32
C LEU A 242 4.81 -15.12 3.80
N PRO A 243 4.43 -15.36 2.53
CA PRO A 243 4.57 -16.67 1.92
C PRO A 243 6.03 -17.13 1.93
N SER A 244 6.21 -18.44 2.09
CA SER A 244 7.52 -19.10 2.05
C SER A 244 7.43 -20.34 1.14
N PRO A 245 8.17 -20.38 0.02
CA PRO A 245 9.03 -19.31 -0.51
C PRO A 245 8.23 -18.06 -0.91
N PHE A 246 8.89 -16.89 -0.91
CA PHE A 246 8.25 -15.67 -1.40
C PHE A 246 8.09 -15.73 -2.93
N PRO A 247 6.91 -15.46 -3.49
CA PRO A 247 6.68 -15.53 -4.94
C PRO A 247 7.62 -14.62 -5.72
N THR A 248 8.07 -15.07 -6.89
CA THR A 248 8.82 -14.22 -7.82
C THR A 248 7.90 -13.18 -8.45
N PHE A 249 8.40 -11.95 -8.63
CA PHE A 249 7.66 -10.84 -9.21
C PHE A 249 8.57 -9.90 -9.98
N THR A 250 7.95 -9.09 -10.84
CA THR A 250 8.57 -7.87 -11.37
C THR A 250 7.93 -6.65 -10.70
N SER A 251 8.67 -5.55 -10.59
CA SER A 251 8.17 -4.30 -10.00
C SER A 251 8.30 -3.12 -10.95
N ARG A 252 7.29 -2.24 -10.93
CA ARG A 252 7.25 -1.00 -11.70
C ARG A 252 6.51 0.07 -10.90
N GLN A 253 6.97 1.32 -10.94
CA GLN A 253 6.21 2.41 -10.33
C GLN A 253 5.03 2.80 -11.24
N ILE A 254 3.84 2.87 -10.67
CA ILE A 254 2.67 3.52 -11.28
C ILE A 254 2.42 4.80 -10.50
N SER A 255 2.40 5.94 -11.20
CA SER A 255 2.12 7.22 -10.55
C SER A 255 0.67 7.25 -10.11
N VAL A 256 0.43 7.77 -8.91
CA VAL A 256 -0.92 8.10 -8.43
C VAL A 256 -1.36 9.49 -8.89
N ALA A 257 -0.40 10.31 -9.33
CA ALA A 257 -0.70 11.58 -9.97
C ALA A 257 -1.14 11.33 -11.40
N CYS A 258 -2.19 12.06 -11.80
CA CYS A 258 -2.59 12.10 -13.19
C CYS A 258 -1.51 12.85 -13.99
N PRO A 259 -0.99 12.28 -15.10
CA PRO A 259 -0.09 13.01 -15.99
C PRO A 259 -0.68 14.37 -16.39
N GLU A 260 0.10 15.45 -16.42
CA GLU A 260 -0.41 16.71 -16.98
C GLU A 260 -0.98 16.47 -18.39
N PRO A 261 -2.08 17.15 -18.78
CA PRO A 261 -2.54 17.10 -20.16
C PRO A 261 -1.38 17.56 -21.03
N LYS A 262 -0.94 16.70 -21.96
CA LYS A 262 0.05 17.08 -22.96
C LYS A 262 -0.49 18.35 -23.62
N SER A 263 0.19 19.47 -23.41
CA SER A 263 -0.15 20.69 -24.12
C SER A 263 0.02 20.36 -25.60
N HIS A 264 -1.10 20.24 -26.31
CA HIS A 264 -1.07 20.34 -27.75
C HIS A 264 -0.56 21.75 -28.02
N LYS A 265 0.72 21.85 -28.36
CA LYS A 265 1.23 23.02 -29.06
C LYS A 265 0.42 23.10 -30.35
N LEU A 266 -0.53 24.04 -30.37
CA LEU A 266 -1.14 24.55 -31.59
C LEU A 266 -0.06 25.20 -32.45
#